data_AF-A0A5K1DK34-F1
#
_entry.id   AF-A0A5K1DK34-F1
#
_cell.length_a   1.000
_cell.length_b   1.000
_cell.length_c   1.000
_cell.angle_alpha   90.00
_cell.angle_beta   90.00
_cell.angle_gamma   90.00
#
_symmetry.space_group_name_H-M   'P 1'
#
loop_
_entity.id
_entity.type
_entity.pdbx_description
1 polymer ?
#
loop_
_entity_poly.entity_id
_entity_poly.type
_entity_poly.pdbx_seq_one_letter_code
_entity_poly.pdbx_strand_id
1 'polypeptide(L)'
;GTPSCLYWATLNTGSDLIWMTCRPCESCSRQTSMFDPFQSSTCKSQSCSASSCMELPCHGCTINELCGFRYSYGDESFIAGILATETLLFDNGASTTELPGIVFGCVHNDGAPNPALLDVPGLVGLGGGPLPLVNQIGSSIDKKIAYCLPPYSNENNSMGQLKFSKNAKFSGKEEVQETDGTRWFSRH
;
A
#
# COMPACT_ATOMS: atom_id res chain seq x y z
N GLY A 1 11.18 0.87 -6.79
CA GLY A 1 11.59 1.18 -8.17
C GLY A 1 13.09 1.15 -8.31
N THR A 2 13.54 1.00 -9.55
CA THR A 2 14.95 1.05 -9.95
C THR A 2 15.13 2.02 -11.12
N PRO A 3 15.74 3.20 -10.91
CA PRO A 3 16.40 3.65 -9.68
C PRO A 3 15.43 3.90 -8.52
N SER A 4 15.97 3.90 -7.30
CA SER A 4 15.18 4.11 -6.08
C SER A 4 14.66 5.54 -5.99
N CYS A 5 13.36 5.70 -5.73
CA CYS A 5 12.73 6.98 -5.44
C CYS A 5 11.91 6.87 -4.15
N LEU A 6 11.96 7.92 -3.32
CA LEU A 6 11.20 7.99 -2.07
C LEU A 6 9.80 8.54 -2.35
N TYR A 7 8.78 7.85 -1.84
CA TYR A 7 7.39 8.29 -1.90
C TYR A 7 6.77 8.23 -0.51
N TRP A 8 5.95 9.24 -0.20
CA TRP A 8 5.10 9.24 0.97
C TRP A 8 3.81 8.47 0.68
N ALA A 9 3.30 7.76 1.68
CA ALA A 9 2.07 7.00 1.56
C ALA A 9 1.32 6.94 2.90
N THR A 10 -0.01 6.87 2.84
CA THR A 10 -0.88 6.69 4.00
C THR A 10 -0.94 5.23 4.38
N LEU A 11 -0.74 4.89 5.66
CA LEU A 11 -1.02 3.54 6.16
C LEU A 11 -2.53 3.38 6.40
N ASN A 12 -3.14 2.30 5.89
CA ASN A 12 -4.57 2.08 6.04
C ASN A 12 -4.87 0.61 6.40
N THR A 13 -5.35 0.39 7.63
CA THR A 13 -5.72 -0.93 8.17
C THR A 13 -7.05 -1.47 7.65
N GLY A 14 -7.87 -0.62 7.01
CA GLY A 14 -9.12 -1.00 6.34
C GLY A 14 -8.99 -1.24 4.84
N SER A 15 -7.78 -1.17 4.28
CA SER A 15 -7.52 -1.40 2.85
C SER A 15 -6.72 -2.67 2.62
N ASP A 16 -7.15 -3.48 1.66
CA ASP A 16 -6.51 -4.73 1.27
C ASP A 16 -5.55 -4.56 0.07
N LEU A 17 -5.26 -3.32 -0.34
CA LEU A 17 -4.43 -3.02 -1.51
C LEU A 17 -3.38 -1.94 -1.19
N ILE A 18 -2.14 -2.19 -1.62
CA ILE A 18 -1.12 -1.14 -1.78
C ILE A 18 -1.36 -0.46 -3.13
N TRP A 19 -1.38 0.85 -3.18
CA TRP A 19 -1.47 1.57 -4.45
C TRP A 19 -0.75 2.91 -4.42
N MET A 20 -0.41 3.40 -5.61
CA MET A 20 0.14 4.74 -5.79
C MET A 20 -0.35 5.35 -7.09
N THR A 21 -0.44 6.67 -7.12
CA THR A 21 -0.78 7.42 -8.34
C THR A 21 0.37 7.36 -9.34
N CYS A 22 0.02 6.97 -10.57
CA CYS A 22 0.95 6.69 -11.65
C CYS A 22 0.76 7.61 -12.86
N ARG A 23 1.84 7.77 -13.63
CA ARG A 23 1.80 8.40 -14.95
C ARG A 23 1.53 7.37 -16.06
N PRO A 24 0.81 7.75 -17.14
CA PRO A 24 0.01 8.97 -17.24
C PRO A 24 -1.23 8.88 -16.33
N CYS A 25 -1.66 9.98 -15.72
CA CYS A 25 -2.96 10.01 -15.06
C CYS A 25 -3.97 10.78 -15.90
N GLU A 26 -5.12 10.15 -16.18
CA GLU A 26 -6.19 10.72 -16.98
C GLU A 26 -7.06 11.69 -16.17
N SER A 27 -7.42 11.28 -14.95
CA SER A 27 -8.25 12.07 -14.03
C SER A 27 -7.85 11.74 -12.60
N CYS A 28 -6.83 12.43 -12.10
CA CYS A 28 -6.42 12.35 -10.71
C CYS A 28 -6.66 13.69 -10.04
N SER A 29 -7.21 13.65 -8.84
CA SER A 29 -7.37 14.84 -7.99
C SER A 29 -6.01 15.37 -7.53
N ARG A 30 -4.97 14.53 -7.55
CA ARG A 30 -3.58 14.87 -7.29
C ARG A 30 -2.78 15.07 -8.57
N GLN A 31 -1.86 16.04 -8.57
CA GLN A 31 -0.96 16.29 -9.71
C GLN A 31 0.55 16.26 -9.34
N THR A 32 0.92 16.05 -8.08
CA THR A 32 2.31 16.09 -7.62
C THR A 32 2.83 14.71 -7.22
N SER A 33 4.14 14.48 -7.43
CA SER A 33 4.89 13.28 -6.99
C SER A 33 4.34 11.91 -7.45
N MET A 34 3.79 11.84 -8.66
CA MET A 34 3.35 10.58 -9.27
C MET A 34 4.54 9.67 -9.63
N PHE A 35 4.33 8.37 -9.52
CA PHE A 35 5.29 7.38 -9.98
C PHE A 35 5.18 7.16 -11.49
N ASP A 36 6.32 7.03 -12.17
CA ASP A 36 6.36 6.70 -13.59
C ASP A 36 6.75 5.22 -13.73
N PRO A 37 5.80 4.32 -14.05
CA PRO A 37 6.07 2.89 -14.15
C PRO A 37 7.06 2.56 -15.26
N PHE A 38 7.22 3.43 -16.27
CA PHE A 38 8.14 3.21 -17.39
C PHE A 38 9.59 3.60 -17.06
N GLN A 39 9.80 4.37 -15.98
CA GLN A 39 11.14 4.76 -15.54
C GLN A 39 11.78 3.75 -14.57
N SER A 40 11.01 2.75 -14.13
CA SER A 40 11.50 1.71 -13.21
C SER A 40 11.73 0.40 -13.95
N SER A 41 12.96 -0.12 -13.92
CA SER A 41 13.29 -1.40 -14.58
C SER A 41 12.73 -2.63 -13.85
N THR A 42 12.27 -2.48 -12.61
CA THR A 42 11.68 -3.53 -11.78
C THR A 42 10.15 -3.50 -11.77
N CYS A 43 9.54 -2.43 -12.31
CA CYS A 43 8.09 -2.34 -12.46
C CYS A 43 7.60 -3.24 -13.59
N LYS A 44 6.58 -4.06 -13.30
CA LYS A 44 5.96 -4.96 -14.30
C LYS A 44 4.45 -4.99 -14.15
N SER A 45 3.73 -4.58 -15.18
CA SER A 45 2.27 -4.75 -15.23
C SER A 45 1.88 -6.22 -15.15
N GLN A 46 0.81 -6.53 -14.43
CA GLN A 46 0.29 -7.88 -14.29
C GLN A 46 -0.64 -8.21 -15.47
N SER A 47 -0.56 -9.46 -15.94
CA SER A 47 -1.53 -9.96 -16.91
C SER A 47 -2.91 -10.09 -16.27
N CYS A 48 -3.95 -10.03 -17.09
CA CYS A 48 -5.32 -10.22 -16.63
C CYS A 48 -5.55 -11.63 -16.05
N SER A 49 -4.80 -12.62 -16.54
CA SER A 49 -4.84 -14.01 -16.06
C SER A 49 -4.03 -14.25 -14.77
N ALA A 50 -3.31 -13.25 -14.26
CA ALA A 50 -2.54 -13.39 -13.03
C ALA A 50 -3.45 -13.68 -11.84
N SER A 51 -3.04 -14.58 -10.95
CA SER A 51 -3.82 -14.88 -9.74
C SER A 51 -4.06 -13.64 -8.89
N SER A 52 -3.07 -12.74 -8.81
CA SER A 52 -3.17 -11.45 -8.13
C SER A 52 -4.27 -10.55 -8.70
N CYS A 53 -4.62 -10.69 -9.98
CA CYS A 53 -5.74 -9.96 -10.59
C CYS A 53 -7.09 -10.49 -10.08
N MET A 54 -7.22 -11.81 -9.91
CA MET A 54 -8.44 -12.47 -9.46
C MET A 54 -8.77 -12.17 -7.99
N GLU A 55 -7.77 -11.77 -7.21
CA GLU A 55 -7.93 -11.35 -5.80
C GLU A 55 -8.58 -9.96 -5.65
N LEU A 56 -8.68 -9.18 -6.73
CA LEU A 56 -9.31 -7.86 -6.70
C LEU A 56 -10.83 -7.97 -6.82
N PRO A 57 -11.60 -7.26 -5.98
CA PRO A 57 -13.07 -7.36 -5.98
C PRO A 57 -13.71 -6.87 -7.29
N CYS A 58 -13.10 -5.89 -7.98
CA CYS A 58 -13.53 -5.46 -9.30
C CYS A 58 -12.31 -5.31 -10.22
N HIS A 59 -12.18 -6.26 -11.15
CA HIS A 59 -11.10 -6.34 -12.13
C HIS A 59 -11.64 -6.65 -13.52
N GLY A 60 -10.83 -6.41 -14.54
CA GLY A 60 -11.15 -6.72 -15.93
C GLY A 60 -9.91 -6.65 -16.82
N CYS A 61 -10.02 -7.19 -18.03
CA CYS A 61 -8.91 -7.18 -18.97
C CYS A 61 -8.95 -5.90 -19.82
N THR A 62 -7.79 -5.24 -19.91
CA THR A 62 -7.58 -4.22 -20.93
C THR A 62 -7.40 -4.87 -22.31
N ILE A 63 -7.43 -4.06 -23.38
CA ILE A 63 -7.16 -4.54 -24.75
C ILE A 63 -5.78 -5.19 -24.91
N ASN A 64 -4.83 -4.87 -24.03
CA ASN A 64 -3.48 -5.43 -24.02
C ASN A 64 -3.33 -6.61 -23.05
N GLU A 65 -4.42 -7.23 -22.62
CA GLU A 65 -4.45 -8.35 -21.67
C GLU A 65 -3.79 -8.03 -20.31
N LEU A 66 -3.72 -6.75 -19.94
CA LEU A 66 -3.30 -6.30 -18.61
C LEU A 66 -4.48 -6.30 -17.65
N CYS A 67 -4.18 -6.54 -16.37
CA CYS A 67 -5.15 -6.48 -15.28
C CYS A 67 -5.53 -5.02 -14.96
N GLY A 68 -6.69 -4.59 -15.46
CA GLY A 68 -7.34 -3.36 -15.05
C GLY A 68 -8.17 -3.57 -13.78
N PHE A 69 -8.25 -2.56 -12.92
CA PHE A 69 -9.01 -2.65 -11.68
C PHE A 69 -9.77 -1.37 -11.35
N ARG A 70 -10.81 -1.54 -10.54
CA ARG A 70 -11.50 -0.47 -9.82
C ARG A 70 -11.62 -0.87 -8.36
N TYR A 71 -11.21 0.00 -7.45
CA TYR A 71 -11.28 -0.24 -6.01
C TYR A 71 -12.05 0.90 -5.37
N SER A 72 -13.19 0.57 -4.73
CA SER A 72 -14.09 1.52 -4.09
C SER A 72 -13.98 1.44 -2.57
N TYR A 73 -14.05 2.59 -1.91
CA TYR A 73 -14.08 2.71 -0.46
C TYR A 73 -15.50 2.95 0.05
N GLY A 74 -15.69 2.78 1.37
CA GLY A 74 -17.00 2.99 2.01
C GLY A 74 -17.49 4.44 2.02
N ASP A 75 -16.60 5.40 1.75
CA ASP A 75 -16.92 6.83 1.60
C ASP A 75 -17.24 7.22 0.14
N GLU A 76 -17.56 6.22 -0.70
CA GLU A 76 -17.85 6.35 -2.14
C GLU A 76 -16.68 6.79 -3.01
N SER A 77 -15.52 7.09 -2.41
CA SER A 77 -14.30 7.35 -3.17
C SER A 77 -13.81 6.10 -3.89
N PHE A 78 -13.09 6.29 -4.99
CA PHE A 78 -12.53 5.16 -5.72
C PHE A 78 -11.19 5.50 -6.37
N ILE A 79 -10.45 4.43 -6.68
CA ILE A 79 -9.27 4.44 -7.53
C ILE A 79 -9.46 3.41 -8.65
N ALA A 80 -8.85 3.67 -9.80
CA ALA A 80 -8.81 2.75 -10.92
C ALA A 80 -7.48 2.85 -11.65
N GLY A 81 -7.04 1.74 -12.24
CA GLY A 81 -5.76 1.69 -12.93
C GLY A 81 -5.34 0.27 -13.31
N ILE A 82 -4.04 0.04 -13.36
CA ILE A 82 -3.43 -1.23 -13.75
C ILE A 82 -2.75 -1.87 -12.55
N LEU A 83 -2.99 -3.16 -12.33
CA LEU A 83 -2.25 -3.92 -11.33
C LEU A 83 -0.82 -4.17 -11.83
N ALA A 84 0.18 -3.94 -10.99
CA ALA A 84 1.58 -4.12 -11.31
C ALA A 84 2.34 -4.73 -10.14
N THR A 85 3.59 -5.12 -10.37
CA THR A 85 4.57 -5.47 -9.33
C THR A 85 5.72 -4.50 -9.35
N GLU A 86 6.32 -4.24 -8.20
CA GLU A 86 7.49 -3.39 -8.03
C GLU A 86 8.39 -3.91 -6.90
N THR A 87 9.65 -3.50 -6.93
CA THR A 87 10.60 -3.64 -5.83
C THR A 87 10.43 -2.47 -4.84
N LEU A 88 10.10 -2.80 -3.59
CA LEU A 88 10.05 -1.83 -2.49
C LEU A 88 11.33 -1.91 -1.65
N LEU A 89 11.77 -0.76 -1.16
CA LEU A 89 12.91 -0.63 -0.27
C LEU A 89 12.43 -0.12 1.08
N PHE A 90 12.76 -0.83 2.16
CA PHE A 90 12.47 -0.43 3.53
C PHE A 90 13.77 -0.14 4.24
N ASP A 91 13.96 1.12 4.62
CA ASP A 91 15.12 1.57 5.39
C ASP A 91 14.73 1.77 6.85
N ASN A 92 15.52 1.18 7.77
CA ASN A 92 15.36 1.35 9.21
C ASN A 92 16.46 2.22 9.84
N GLY A 93 17.25 2.92 9.02
CA GLY A 93 18.38 3.77 9.42
C GLY A 93 19.69 3.01 9.65
N ALA A 94 19.65 1.69 9.82
CA ALA A 94 20.83 0.84 9.97
C ALA A 94 21.07 -0.06 8.74
N SER A 95 20.00 -0.42 8.04
CA SER A 95 20.01 -1.33 6.90
C SER A 95 18.81 -1.08 6.00
N THR A 96 19.01 -1.24 4.70
CA THR A 96 17.92 -1.26 3.71
C THR A 96 17.57 -2.70 3.37
N THR A 97 16.30 -3.05 3.48
CA THR A 97 15.75 -4.34 3.02
C THR A 97 15.04 -4.16 1.69
N GLU A 98 15.40 -4.98 0.72
CA GLU A 98 14.76 -5.01 -0.60
C GLU A 98 13.68 -6.10 -0.66
N LEU A 99 12.48 -5.72 -1.10
CA LEU A 99 11.34 -6.61 -1.26
C LEU A 99 10.90 -6.56 -2.73
N PRO A 100 11.39 -7.48 -3.58
CA PRO A 100 11.03 -7.54 -4.99
C PRO A 100 9.64 -8.16 -5.19
N GLY A 101 8.98 -7.78 -6.28
CA GLY A 101 7.74 -8.44 -6.72
C GLY A 101 6.51 -8.12 -5.87
N ILE A 102 6.51 -6.99 -5.15
CA ILE A 102 5.35 -6.53 -4.40
C ILE A 102 4.29 -6.05 -5.38
N VAL A 103 3.13 -6.68 -5.33
CA VAL A 103 1.93 -6.32 -6.08
C VAL A 103 1.36 -5.02 -5.55
N PHE A 104 1.06 -4.07 -6.43
CA PHE A 104 0.43 -2.80 -6.10
C PHE A 104 -0.45 -2.30 -7.24
N GLY A 105 -1.43 -1.46 -6.92
CA GLY A 105 -2.24 -0.75 -7.89
C GLY A 105 -1.54 0.50 -8.41
N CYS A 106 -1.31 0.57 -9.72
CA CYS A 106 -0.80 1.76 -10.40
C CYS A 106 -2.02 2.59 -10.85
N VAL A 107 -2.36 3.63 -10.10
CA VAL A 107 -3.62 4.38 -10.23
C VAL A 107 -3.48 5.44 -11.33
N HIS A 108 -4.38 5.39 -12.31
CA HIS A 108 -4.44 6.32 -13.44
C HIS A 108 -5.72 7.16 -13.45
N ASN A 109 -6.66 6.87 -12.54
CA ASN A 109 -7.91 7.59 -12.37
C ASN A 109 -8.37 7.46 -10.91
N ASP A 110 -8.76 8.57 -10.29
CA ASP A 110 -9.40 8.61 -8.98
C ASP A 110 -10.65 9.49 -9.01
N GLY A 111 -11.55 9.27 -8.06
CA GLY A 111 -12.77 10.05 -7.95
C GLY A 111 -13.21 10.23 -6.51
N ALA A 112 -13.66 11.46 -6.22
CA ALA A 112 -14.07 11.92 -4.89
C ALA A 112 -13.10 11.50 -3.76
N PRO A 113 -11.77 11.62 -3.93
CA PRO A 113 -10.85 11.11 -2.92
C PRO A 113 -11.04 11.85 -1.61
N ASN A 114 -10.97 11.09 -0.53
CA ASN A 114 -10.89 11.62 0.82
C ASN A 114 -9.79 12.70 0.90
N PRO A 115 -10.03 13.87 1.52
CA PRO A 115 -9.02 14.91 1.65
C PRO A 115 -7.71 14.43 2.31
N ALA A 116 -7.77 13.48 3.24
CA ALA A 116 -6.57 12.86 3.83
C ALA A 116 -5.76 12.04 2.80
N LEU A 117 -6.43 11.57 1.76
CA LEU A 117 -5.85 10.99 0.56
C LEU A 117 -5.67 12.05 -0.55
N LEU A 118 -5.41 13.32 -0.20
CA LEU A 118 -4.85 14.33 -1.12
C LEU A 118 -3.40 14.72 -0.83
N ASP A 119 -2.86 14.43 0.36
CA ASP A 119 -1.50 14.87 0.76
C ASP A 119 -0.31 14.01 0.29
N VAL A 120 -0.47 12.69 0.15
CA VAL A 120 0.59 11.71 -0.19
C VAL A 120 0.25 10.79 -1.36
N PRO A 121 1.11 10.59 -2.38
CA PRO A 121 0.74 9.95 -3.66
C PRO A 121 0.34 8.46 -3.60
N GLY A 122 0.33 7.83 -2.44
CA GLY A 122 -0.06 6.42 -2.31
C GLY A 122 -0.63 6.05 -0.95
N LEU A 123 -0.98 4.78 -0.85
CA LEU A 123 -1.54 4.16 0.35
C LEU A 123 -1.00 2.75 0.46
N VAL A 124 -0.61 2.37 1.67
CA VAL A 124 -0.16 1.01 2.01
C VAL A 124 -1.26 0.33 2.80
N GLY A 125 -1.93 -0.62 2.14
CA GLY A 125 -2.96 -1.45 2.74
C GLY A 125 -2.35 -2.42 3.76
N LEU A 126 -2.96 -2.45 4.94
CA LEU A 126 -2.61 -3.33 6.06
C LEU A 126 -3.83 -4.17 6.49
N GLY A 127 -4.82 -4.35 5.62
CA GLY A 127 -6.02 -5.12 5.90
C GLY A 127 -5.82 -6.64 5.90
N GLY A 128 -6.94 -7.37 5.98
CA GLY A 128 -6.98 -8.83 6.10
C GLY A 128 -7.01 -9.60 4.79
N GLY A 129 -7.14 -8.91 3.66
CA GLY A 129 -7.26 -9.52 2.34
C GLY A 129 -5.94 -10.11 1.81
N PRO A 130 -5.93 -10.63 0.59
CA PRO A 130 -4.78 -11.33 -0.01
C PRO A 130 -3.64 -10.41 -0.48
N LEU A 131 -3.94 -9.16 -0.90
CA LEU A 131 -2.99 -8.21 -1.49
C LEU A 131 -2.36 -7.12 -0.56
N PRO A 132 -2.69 -6.95 0.74
CA PRO A 132 -2.03 -5.96 1.58
C PRO A 132 -0.58 -6.38 1.86
N LEU A 133 0.27 -5.40 2.20
CA LEU A 133 1.72 -5.58 2.34
C LEU A 133 2.07 -6.76 3.25
N VAL A 134 1.41 -6.84 4.40
CA VAL A 134 1.62 -7.86 5.44
C VAL A 134 1.51 -9.28 4.89
N ASN A 135 0.56 -9.52 3.98
CA ASN A 135 0.33 -10.84 3.43
C ASN A 135 1.28 -11.17 2.29
N GLN A 136 1.70 -10.17 1.50
CA GLN A 136 2.70 -10.37 0.46
C GLN A 136 4.08 -10.70 1.02
N ILE A 137 4.46 -10.10 2.16
CA ILE A 137 5.75 -10.36 2.83
C ILE A 137 5.63 -11.36 3.97
N GLY A 138 4.44 -11.96 4.13
CA GLY A 138 4.03 -12.73 5.30
C GLY A 138 4.93 -13.92 5.64
N SER A 139 5.50 -14.58 4.64
CA SER A 139 6.44 -15.69 4.82
C SER A 139 7.70 -15.28 5.59
N SER A 140 8.13 -14.03 5.44
CA SER A 140 9.30 -13.48 6.13
C SER A 140 8.98 -13.01 7.55
N ILE A 141 7.73 -12.63 7.82
CA ILE A 141 7.34 -11.90 9.04
C ILE A 141 6.28 -12.60 9.91
N ASP A 142 5.88 -13.83 9.57
CA ASP A 142 4.78 -14.57 10.22
C ASP A 142 3.44 -13.81 10.19
N LYS A 143 3.22 -13.03 9.12
CA LYS A 143 2.03 -12.17 8.91
C LYS A 143 1.68 -11.26 10.10
N LYS A 144 2.69 -10.84 10.87
CA LYS A 144 2.52 -10.02 12.07
C LYS A 144 3.12 -8.64 11.89
N ILE A 145 2.31 -7.64 12.22
CA ILE A 145 2.76 -6.26 12.35
C ILE A 145 2.35 -5.70 13.70
N ALA A 146 3.15 -4.77 14.17
CA ALA A 146 2.79 -3.90 15.27
C ALA A 146 3.04 -2.46 14.83
N TYR A 147 2.19 -1.54 15.26
CA TYR A 147 2.43 -0.10 15.08
C TYR A 147 2.15 0.69 16.34
N CYS A 148 2.87 1.80 16.48
CA CYS A 148 2.64 2.84 17.46
C CYS A 148 2.49 4.15 16.70
N LEU A 149 1.27 4.69 16.65
CA LEU A 149 0.98 5.93 15.95
C LEU A 149 1.07 7.12 16.91
N PRO A 150 1.54 8.29 16.45
CA PRO A 150 1.47 9.49 17.26
C PRO A 150 0.00 9.85 17.55
N PRO A 151 -0.27 10.56 18.66
CA PRO A 151 -1.61 11.03 18.97
C PRO A 151 -2.12 11.96 17.86
N TYR A 152 -3.44 12.04 17.70
CA TYR A 152 -4.10 12.85 16.67
C TYR A 152 -3.64 14.33 16.71
N SER A 153 -3.58 14.91 17.91
CA SER A 153 -2.92 16.20 18.16
C SER A 153 -1.42 15.99 18.31
N ASN A 154 -0.70 15.90 17.19
CA ASN A 154 0.75 15.67 17.18
C ASN A 154 1.54 16.99 17.34
N GLU A 155 1.28 17.73 18.43
CA GLU A 155 1.86 19.07 18.67
C GLU A 155 3.39 19.07 18.73
N ASN A 156 3.98 17.93 19.09
CA ASN A 156 5.43 17.75 19.19
C ASN A 156 6.06 17.14 17.92
N ASN A 157 5.30 16.97 16.83
CA ASN A 157 5.76 16.32 15.59
C ASN A 157 6.45 14.97 15.84
N SER A 158 5.91 14.17 16.77
CA SER A 158 6.42 12.85 17.10
C SER A 158 6.22 11.89 15.93
N MET A 159 7.21 11.03 15.67
CA MET A 159 7.12 10.00 14.63
C MET A 159 6.58 8.70 15.23
N GLY A 160 5.63 8.09 14.52
CA GLY A 160 5.20 6.74 14.83
C GLY A 160 6.22 5.69 14.40
N GLN A 161 6.01 4.46 14.83
CA GLN A 161 6.82 3.32 14.43
C GLN A 161 5.92 2.20 13.90
N LEU A 162 6.37 1.55 12.82
CA LEU A 162 5.77 0.33 12.27
C LEU A 162 6.84 -0.76 12.28
N LYS A 163 6.52 -1.92 12.85
CA LYS A 163 7.43 -3.06 12.97
C LYS A 163 6.86 -4.28 12.26
N PHE A 164 7.67 -4.85 11.38
CA PHE A 164 7.43 -6.12 10.72
C PHE A 164 8.39 -7.16 11.30
N SER A 165 7.89 -8.11 12.11
CA SER A 165 8.72 -9.23 12.57
C SER A 165 7.87 -10.36 13.14
N LYS A 166 8.45 -11.56 13.20
CA LYS A 166 7.83 -12.72 13.88
C LYS A 166 7.50 -12.46 15.36
N ASN A 167 8.22 -11.53 15.99
CA ASN A 167 8.03 -11.10 17.38
C ASN A 167 7.63 -9.62 17.43
N ALA A 168 6.77 -9.15 16.51
CA ALA A 168 6.36 -7.76 16.45
C ALA A 168 5.64 -7.36 17.76
N LYS A 169 6.42 -6.88 18.71
CA LYS A 169 6.00 -6.36 20.00
C LYS A 169 6.77 -5.06 20.24
N PHE A 170 6.07 -4.05 20.71
CA PHE A 170 6.73 -2.90 21.31
C PHE A 170 6.86 -3.15 22.81
N SER A 171 8.03 -2.87 23.39
CA SER A 171 8.16 -2.83 24.85
C SER A 171 7.88 -1.41 25.33
N GLY A 172 6.79 -1.19 26.07
CA GLY A 172 6.44 0.13 26.59
C GLY A 172 5.00 0.24 27.09
N LYS A 173 4.67 1.37 27.72
CA LYS A 173 3.31 1.75 28.18
C LYS A 173 2.45 2.39 27.08
N GLU A 174 2.92 2.42 25.84
CA GLU A 174 2.21 3.05 24.72
C GLU A 174 1.10 2.13 24.21
N GLU A 175 0.06 2.72 23.61
CA GLU A 175 -1.09 2.00 23.10
C GLU A 175 -0.70 1.24 21.82
N VAL A 176 -0.24 0.01 21.99
CA VAL A 176 0.22 -0.85 20.90
C VAL A 176 -0.98 -1.56 20.29
N GLN A 177 -1.21 -1.36 19.00
CA GLN A 177 -2.12 -2.21 18.24
C GLN A 177 -1.32 -3.32 17.57
N GLU A 178 -1.52 -4.54 18.06
CA GLU A 178 -1.00 -5.78 17.47
C GLU A 178 -2.09 -6.36 16.57
N THR A 179 -1.74 -6.69 15.33
CA THR A 179 -2.67 -7.37 14.41
C THR A 179 -2.06 -8.71 14.02
N ASP A 180 -2.79 -9.77 14.33
CA ASP A 180 -2.50 -11.12 13.86
C ASP A 180 -3.29 -11.29 12.56
N GLY A 181 -2.65 -11.69 11.46
CA GLY A 181 -3.28 -11.75 10.12
C GLY A 181 -4.49 -12.69 9.98
N THR A 182 -5.00 -13.24 11.08
CA THR A 182 -6.22 -14.07 11.18
C THR A 182 -7.29 -13.50 12.14
N ARG A 183 -7.01 -12.44 12.91
CA ARG A 183 -7.98 -11.81 13.83
C ARG A 183 -7.75 -10.31 13.95
N TRP A 184 -8.68 -9.53 13.40
CA TRP A 184 -8.72 -8.08 13.50
C TRP A 184 -9.65 -7.68 14.64
N PHE A 185 -9.08 -7.21 15.75
CA PHE A 185 -9.83 -6.50 16.78
C PHE A 185 -9.14 -5.15 17.03
N SER A 186 -9.80 -4.07 16.63
CA SER A 186 -9.55 -2.77 17.23
C SER A 186 -10.15 -2.81 18.64
N ARG A 187 -9.31 -2.75 19.69
CA ARG A 187 -9.81 -2.35 21.00
C ARG A 187 -9.89 -0.83 20.98
N HIS A 188 -11.10 -0.31 21.07
CA HIS A 188 -11.38 1.05 21.52
C HIS A 188 -11.16 1.16 23.03
#